data_AF-A0A2M7UAZ3-F1
#
_entry.id   AF-A0A2M7UAZ3-F1
#
_cell.length_a   1.000
_cell.length_b   1.000
_cell.length_c   1.000
_cell.angle_alpha   90.00
_cell.angle_beta   90.00
_cell.angle_gamma   90.00
#
_symmetry.space_group_name_H-M   'P 1'
#
loop_
_entity.id
_entity.type
_entity.pdbx_description
1 polymer ?
#
loop_
_entity_poly.entity_id
_entity_poly.type
_entity_poly.pdbx_seq_one_letter_code
_entity_poly.pdbx_strand_id
1 'polypeptide(L)'
;FVFKSKLKTLYKAIYMTVPLAVVFVSIGIFFYRTPLVAYFLGGLITFGLLYHFYRTKKPWLYYYTVILVALTLAIFSLMGGEI
;
A
#
# COMPACT_ATOMS: atom_id res chain seq x y z
N PHE A 1 17.23 -7.40 8.56
CA PHE A 1 18.55 -6.76 8.33
C PHE A 1 18.52 -5.54 7.38
N VAL A 2 17.45 -5.30 6.60
CA VAL A 2 17.39 -4.20 5.59
C VAL A 2 17.17 -2.79 6.18
N PHE A 3 16.47 -2.66 7.32
CA PHE A 3 16.17 -1.36 7.92
C PHE A 3 17.39 -0.61 8.50
N LYS A 4 18.49 -1.31 8.78
CA LYS A 4 19.72 -0.74 9.40
C LYS A 4 20.74 -0.18 8.39
N SER A 5 20.56 -0.41 7.09
CA SER A 5 21.55 -0.03 6.09
C SER A 5 21.36 1.41 5.60
N LYS A 6 22.48 2.12 5.31
CA LYS A 6 22.58 3.48 4.73
C LYS A 6 22.03 3.60 3.29
N LEU A 7 21.19 2.65 2.86
CA LEU A 7 20.54 2.69 1.57
C LEU A 7 19.57 3.88 1.54
N LYS A 8 19.73 4.73 0.51
CA LYS A 8 18.84 5.87 0.23
C LYS A 8 17.40 5.40 0.42
N THR A 9 16.61 6.23 1.09
CA THR A 9 15.20 5.99 1.43
C THR A 9 14.38 5.40 0.27
N LEU A 10 14.75 5.75 -0.96
CA LEU A 10 14.21 5.22 -2.21
C LEU A 10 14.22 3.70 -2.32
N TYR A 11 15.34 3.04 -2.00
CA TYR A 11 15.42 1.58 -2.06
C TYR A 11 14.54 0.91 -1.01
N LYS A 12 14.43 1.49 0.19
CA LYS A 12 13.54 0.97 1.23
C LYS A 12 12.06 1.16 0.87
N ALA A 13 11.73 2.26 0.21
CA ALA A 13 10.37 2.51 -0.27
C ALA A 13 9.97 1.52 -1.38
N ILE A 14 10.85 1.27 -2.36
CA ILE A 14 10.62 0.27 -3.42
C ILE A 14 10.54 -1.15 -2.85
N TYR A 15 11.38 -1.49 -1.87
CA TYR A 15 11.26 -2.80 -1.23
C TYR A 15 9.97 -2.94 -0.42
N MET A 16 9.37 -1.83 0.00
CA MET A 16 8.11 -1.81 0.73
C MET A 16 6.89 -1.86 -0.20
N THR A 17 6.98 -1.41 -1.46
CA THR A 17 5.85 -1.47 -2.39
C THR A 17 5.43 -2.90 -2.71
N VAL A 18 6.38 -3.82 -2.86
CA VAL A 18 6.10 -5.24 -3.15
C VAL A 18 5.25 -5.90 -2.05
N PRO A 19 5.66 -5.92 -0.76
CA PRO A 19 4.84 -6.50 0.29
C PRO A 19 3.54 -5.73 0.50
N LEU A 20 3.51 -4.40 0.29
CA LEU A 20 2.26 -3.64 0.35
C LEU A 20 1.28 -4.12 -0.73
N ALA A 21 1.75 -4.21 -1.98
CA ALA A 21 0.93 -4.65 -3.11
C ALA A 21 0.40 -6.07 -2.89
N VAL A 22 1.24 -6.99 -2.39
CA VAL A 22 0.81 -8.36 -2.07
C VAL A 22 -0.31 -8.36 -1.03
N VAL A 23 -0.22 -7.53 0.02
CA VAL A 23 -1.28 -7.43 1.04
C VAL A 23 -2.58 -6.88 0.43
N PHE A 24 -2.50 -5.81 -0.35
CA PHE A 24 -3.69 -5.21 -0.98
C PHE A 24 -4.34 -6.16 -2.00
N VAL A 25 -3.55 -6.82 -2.84
CA VAL A 25 -4.04 -7.82 -3.81
C VAL A 25 -4.64 -9.02 -3.09
N SER A 26 -4.01 -9.52 -2.03
CA SER A 26 -4.57 -10.63 -1.24
C SER A 26 -5.90 -10.26 -0.61
N ILE A 27 -6.06 -9.04 -0.11
CA ILE A 27 -7.34 -8.53 0.41
C ILE A 27 -8.37 -8.43 -0.73
N GLY A 28 -7.95 -7.96 -1.90
CA GLY A 28 -8.78 -7.91 -3.10
C GLY A 28 -9.33 -9.29 -3.49
N ILE A 29 -8.47 -10.30 -3.57
CA ILE A 29 -8.86 -11.69 -3.89
C ILE A 29 -9.79 -12.25 -2.82
N PHE A 30 -9.45 -12.06 -1.54
CA PHE A 30 -10.22 -12.63 -0.43
C PHE A 30 -11.62 -12.02 -0.31
N PHE A 31 -11.75 -10.73 -0.63
CA PHE A 31 -13.02 -9.99 -0.59
C PHE A 31 -13.60 -9.73 -1.98
N TYR A 32 -13.21 -10.50 -3.00
CA TYR A 32 -13.70 -10.36 -4.38
C TYR A 32 -15.23 -10.37 -4.45
N ARG A 33 -15.88 -11.18 -3.62
CA ARG A 33 -17.35 -11.29 -3.54
C ARG A 33 -18.03 -10.07 -2.91
N THR A 34 -17.31 -9.29 -2.12
CA THR A 34 -17.81 -8.10 -1.40
C THR A 34 -16.88 -6.91 -1.63
N PRO A 35 -16.90 -6.30 -2.84
CA PRO A 35 -15.96 -5.24 -3.21
C PRO A 35 -16.02 -4.04 -2.27
N LEU A 36 -17.21 -3.73 -1.72
CA LEU A 36 -17.36 -2.66 -0.72
C LEU A 36 -16.46 -2.86 0.51
N VAL A 37 -16.33 -4.10 0.99
CA VAL A 37 -15.51 -4.43 2.17
C VAL A 37 -14.03 -4.34 1.82
N ALA A 38 -13.65 -4.74 0.60
CA ALA A 38 -12.28 -4.61 0.10
C ALA A 38 -11.83 -3.14 0.03
N TYR A 39 -12.69 -2.25 -0.50
CA TYR A 39 -12.40 -0.81 -0.53
C TYR A 39 -12.32 -0.20 0.88
N PHE A 40 -13.22 -0.61 1.78
CA PHE A 40 -13.22 -0.08 3.15
C PHE A 40 -11.96 -0.51 3.92
N LEU A 41 -11.58 -1.78 3.85
CA LEU A 41 -10.35 -2.30 4.46
C LEU A 41 -9.10 -1.70 3.82
N GLY A 42 -9.06 -1.61 2.48
CA GLY A 42 -7.96 -1.00 1.75
C GLY A 42 -7.78 0.48 2.13
N GLY A 43 -8.88 1.23 2.23
CA GLY A 43 -8.88 2.61 2.70
C GLY A 43 -8.36 2.72 4.14
N LEU A 44 -8.84 1.86 5.04
CA LEU A 44 -8.46 1.85 6.46
C LEU A 44 -6.97 1.51 6.65
N ILE A 45 -6.45 0.55 5.88
CA ILE A 45 -5.02 0.19 5.87
C ILE A 45 -4.18 1.34 5.32
N THR A 46 -4.62 1.98 4.23
CA THR A 46 -3.94 3.15 3.65
C THR A 46 -3.87 4.30 4.65
N PHE A 47 -5.00 4.61 5.29
CA PHE A 47 -5.07 5.66 6.31
C PHE A 47 -4.21 5.33 7.54
N GLY A 48 -4.23 4.07 7.98
CA GLY A 48 -3.39 3.58 9.07
C GLY A 48 -1.90 3.68 8.77
N LEU A 49 -1.47 3.33 7.56
CA LEU A 49 -0.09 3.48 7.08
C LEU A 49 0.33 4.95 7.00
N LEU A 50 -0.53 5.81 6.45
CA LEU A 50 -0.29 7.27 6.39
C LEU A 50 -0.15 7.85 7.80
N TYR A 51 -1.05 7.49 8.72
CA TYR A 51 -1.00 7.93 10.11
C TYR A 51 0.26 7.42 10.83
N HIS A 52 0.62 6.15 10.61
CA HIS A 52 1.84 5.57 11.17
C HIS A 52 3.08 6.32 10.66
N PHE A 53 3.17 6.63 9.36
CA PHE A 53 4.28 7.40 8.81
C PHE A 53 4.31 8.84 9.31
N TYR A 54 3.15 9.45 9.56
CA TYR A 54 3.02 10.78 10.16
C TYR A 54 3.60 10.81 11.55
N ARG A 55 3.24 9.83 12.37
CA ARG A 55 3.74 9.71 13.74
C ARG A 55 5.24 9.41 13.79
N THR A 56 5.74 8.62 12.84
CA THR A 56 7.13 8.15 12.84
C THR A 56 8.07 9.12 12.09
N LYS A 57 7.58 10.30 11.67
CA LYS A 57 8.29 11.31 10.84
C LYS A 57 9.13 10.66 9.73
N LYS A 58 8.56 9.65 9.08
CA LYS A 58 9.27 8.96 7.98
C LYS A 58 9.37 9.91 6.79
N PRO A 59 10.42 9.75 5.96
CA PRO A 59 10.60 10.60 4.79
C PRO A 59 9.38 10.58 3.87
N TRP A 60 9.12 11.71 3.22
CA TRP A 60 7.98 11.93 2.33
C TRP A 60 7.79 10.85 1.24
N LEU A 61 8.89 10.18 0.86
CA LEU A 61 8.89 9.12 -0.12
C LEU A 61 8.04 7.88 0.24
N TYR A 62 7.85 7.60 1.54
CA TYR A 62 6.99 6.49 1.99
C TYR A 62 5.51 6.80 1.78
N TYR A 63 5.12 8.08 1.90
CA TYR A 63 3.75 8.52 1.61
C TYR A 63 3.46 8.37 0.13
N TYR A 64 4.41 8.80 -0.71
CA TYR A 64 4.29 8.69 -2.16
C TYR A 64 4.11 7.24 -2.60
N THR A 65 4.89 6.30 -2.05
CA THR A 65 4.78 4.88 -2.42
C THR A 65 3.46 4.25 -1.98
N VAL A 66 2.95 4.56 -0.79
CA VAL A 66 1.64 4.06 -0.35
C VAL A 66 0.51 4.62 -1.19
N ILE A 67 0.52 5.93 -1.45
CA ILE A 67 -0.50 6.58 -2.28
C ILE A 67 -0.47 6.01 -3.71
N LEU A 68 0.73 5.83 -4.28
CA LEU A 68 0.89 5.29 -5.63
C LEU A 68 0.36 3.85 -5.70
N VAL A 69 0.74 2.96 -4.77
CA VAL A 69 0.26 1.57 -4.76
C VAL A 69 -1.26 1.52 -4.57
N ALA A 70 -1.81 2.30 -3.63
CA ALA A 70 -3.24 2.35 -3.38
C ALA A 70 -4.02 2.85 -4.61
N LEU A 71 -3.56 3.93 -5.25
CA LEU A 71 -4.19 4.45 -6.48
C LEU A 71 -4.08 3.45 -7.63
N THR A 72 -2.92 2.85 -7.83
CA THR A 72 -2.70 1.90 -8.94
C THR A 72 -3.65 0.71 -8.81
N LEU A 73 -3.77 0.14 -7.61
CA LEU A 73 -4.66 -0.99 -7.36
C LEU A 73 -6.14 -0.59 -7.38
N ALA A 74 -6.49 0.61 -6.89
CA ALA A 74 -7.86 1.12 -6.99
C ALA A 74 -8.28 1.33 -8.45
N ILE A 75 -7.41 1.92 -9.28
CA ILE A 75 -7.65 2.10 -10.71
C ILE A 75 -7.75 0.73 -11.40
N PHE A 76 -6.86 -0.21 -11.07
CA PHE A 76 -6.89 -1.56 -11.64
C PHE A 76 -8.20 -2.29 -11.32
N SER A 77 -8.66 -2.20 -10.07
CA SER A 77 -9.95 -2.77 -9.64
C SER A 77 -11.15 -2.07 -10.29
N LEU A 78 -11.12 -0.75 -10.47
CA LEU A 78 -12.18 0.02 -11.14
C LEU A 78 -12.26 -0.25 -12.65
N MET A 79 -11.14 -0.54 -13.31
CA MET A 79 -11.09 -0.91 -14.73
C MET A 79 -11.60 -2.33 -14.99
N GLY A 80 -12.11 -3.03 -13.98
CA GLY A 80 -12.59 -4.41 -14.11
C GLY A 80 -11.46 -5.43 -14.19
N GLY A 81 -10.25 -5.07 -13.77
CA GLY A 81 -9.19 -6.03 -13.53
C GLY A 81 -9.64 -6.97 -12.42
N GLU A 82 -10.01 -8.20 -12.79
CA GLU A 82 -10.20 -9.28 -11.85
C GLU A 82 -8.87 -9.51 -11.14
N ILE A 83 -8.90 -9.44 -9.82
CA ILE A 83 -7.77 -9.62 -8.91
C ILE A 83 -7.75 -11.06 -8.44
#